data_AF-A0A0X3BPI3-F1
#
_entry.id   AF-A0A0X3BPI3-F1
#
_cell.length_a   1.000
_cell.length_b   1.000
_cell.length_c   1.000
_cell.angle_alpha   90.00
_cell.angle_beta   90.00
_cell.angle_gamma   90.00
#
_symmetry.space_group_name_H-M   'P 1'
#
loop_
_entity.id
_entity.type
_entity.pdbx_description
1 polymer ?
#
loop_
_entity_poly.entity_id
_entity_poly.type
_entity_poly.pdbx_seq_one_letter_code
_entity_poly.pdbx_strand_id
1 'polypeptide(L)'
;MMIARGDMHTLAGEYLTRWDITNVMAILRGTVFDVPRQQVRDLLVPAGELDTTLLDRLLGLTTCGEALEALQDWRLYPVLEEYYRICGERGVFARIENELYMSYYAGLLDLVASGCSGCRELIAYLRFEIDITNMKNLLRLRCGEEACDITTIDQTMISGGRIPIDLFRRLYSTGTEEEFTSTFLQTDIAPVLARAVRELRQDPGFSSEDAAELVWQRWHQHLRPVHEIEMAITRTRLRELEALSRRHPFSVLTMIAYLERKRYEVANLRAIARGKAFGLPPGRIWQYIVL
;
A
#
# COMPACT_ATOMS: atom_id res chain seq x y z
N MET A 1 7.57 23.76 17.65
CA MET A 1 8.87 23.89 16.96
C MET A 1 8.83 22.99 15.73
N MET A 2 8.82 23.56 14.52
CA MET A 2 8.79 22.80 13.28
C MET A 2 10.21 22.36 12.94
N ILE A 3 10.45 21.04 12.89
CA ILE A 3 11.80 20.43 12.82
C ILE A 3 12.37 20.45 11.39
N ALA A 4 11.51 20.30 10.37
CA ALA A 4 11.85 20.46 8.96
C ALA A 4 11.27 21.79 8.43
N ARG A 5 11.96 22.45 7.49
CA ARG A 5 11.51 23.69 6.84
C ARG A 5 11.57 23.55 5.31
N GLY A 6 10.76 24.34 4.61
CA GLY A 6 10.73 24.37 3.14
C GLY A 6 10.28 23.05 2.52
N ASP A 7 10.82 22.72 1.35
CA ASP A 7 10.42 21.57 0.53
C ASP A 7 10.40 20.25 1.30
N MET A 8 11.36 19.99 2.19
CA MET A 8 11.41 18.76 2.98
C MET A 8 10.19 18.59 3.90
N HIS A 9 9.71 19.68 4.49
CA HIS A 9 8.50 19.64 5.32
C HIS A 9 7.28 19.33 4.48
N THR A 10 7.14 20.01 3.33
CA THR A 10 6.03 19.81 2.40
C THR A 10 6.01 18.37 1.90
N LEU A 11 7.12 17.84 1.39
CA LEU A 11 7.20 16.47 0.87
C LEU A 11 6.92 15.41 1.93
N ALA A 12 7.43 15.60 3.14
CA ALA A 12 7.17 14.66 4.23
C ALA A 12 5.69 14.70 4.64
N GLY A 13 5.09 15.89 4.75
CA GLY A 13 3.67 16.05 5.05
C GLY A 13 2.81 15.39 3.98
N GLU A 14 3.11 15.66 2.71
CA GLU A 14 2.41 15.11 1.55
C GLU A 14 2.54 13.60 1.45
N TYR A 15 3.70 13.01 1.78
CA TYR A 15 3.84 11.56 1.89
C TYR A 15 3.04 10.96 3.05
N LEU A 16 2.83 11.71 4.14
CA LEU A 16 2.12 11.24 5.32
C LEU A 16 0.59 11.33 5.21
N THR A 17 0.04 12.08 4.26
CA THR A 17 -1.43 12.17 4.04
C THR A 17 -2.07 10.84 3.65
N ARG A 18 -1.28 9.83 3.26
CA ARG A 18 -1.74 8.42 3.18
C ARG A 18 -2.37 7.90 4.47
N TRP A 19 -1.98 8.44 5.63
CA TRP A 19 -2.61 8.10 6.91
C TRP A 19 -4.03 8.63 7.01
N ASP A 20 -4.36 9.73 6.34
CA ASP A 20 -5.74 10.24 6.27
C ASP A 20 -6.63 9.24 5.56
N ILE A 21 -6.18 8.68 4.43
CA ILE A 21 -6.90 7.59 3.72
C ILE A 21 -7.12 6.42 4.67
N THR A 22 -6.07 6.00 5.39
CA THR A 22 -6.17 4.88 6.35
C THR A 22 -7.17 5.18 7.46
N ASN A 23 -7.14 6.40 8.02
CA ASN A 23 -8.01 6.85 9.10
C ASN A 23 -9.47 6.91 8.64
N VAL A 24 -9.73 7.57 7.51
CA VAL A 24 -11.07 7.70 6.92
C VAL A 24 -11.65 6.32 6.63
N MET A 25 -10.89 5.44 5.98
CA MET A 25 -11.34 4.08 5.69
C MET A 25 -11.60 3.26 6.96
N ALA A 26 -10.78 3.43 8.01
CA ALA A 26 -11.00 2.77 9.30
C ALA A 26 -12.29 3.25 9.97
N ILE A 27 -12.56 4.56 9.94
CA ILE A 27 -13.78 5.15 10.49
C ILE A 27 -15.01 4.68 9.71
N LEU A 28 -15.03 4.81 8.38
CA LEU A 28 -16.17 4.41 7.54
C LEU A 28 -16.49 2.92 7.72
N ARG A 29 -15.47 2.05 7.73
CA ARG A 29 -15.65 0.62 8.00
C ARG A 29 -16.16 0.37 9.42
N GLY A 30 -15.61 1.08 10.40
CA GLY A 30 -16.06 0.98 11.78
C GLY A 30 -17.54 1.34 11.95
N THR A 31 -17.99 2.39 11.28
CA THR A 31 -19.39 2.82 11.27
C THR A 31 -20.30 1.80 10.58
N VAL A 32 -19.92 1.26 9.42
CA VAL A 32 -20.75 0.28 8.69
C VAL A 32 -20.82 -1.07 9.40
N PHE A 33 -19.72 -1.53 10.00
CA PHE A 33 -19.64 -2.84 10.65
C PHE A 33 -19.84 -2.78 12.17
N ASP A 34 -20.31 -1.66 12.71
CA ASP A 34 -20.57 -1.42 14.14
C ASP A 34 -19.38 -1.83 15.05
N VAL A 35 -18.17 -1.48 14.61
CA VAL A 35 -16.94 -1.75 15.37
C VAL A 35 -16.88 -0.77 16.56
N PRO A 36 -16.56 -1.25 17.78
CA PRO A 36 -16.46 -0.36 18.93
C PRO A 36 -15.49 0.81 18.69
N ARG A 37 -15.97 2.04 18.94
CA ARG A 37 -15.23 3.28 18.66
C ARG A 37 -13.82 3.31 19.22
N GLN A 38 -13.62 2.76 20.42
CA GLN A 38 -12.29 2.66 21.03
C GLN A 38 -11.33 1.81 20.20
N GLN A 39 -11.81 0.71 19.62
CA GLN A 39 -10.97 -0.14 18.77
C GLN A 39 -10.59 0.58 17.47
N VAL A 40 -11.50 1.38 16.90
CA VAL A 40 -11.19 2.21 15.73
C VAL A 40 -10.19 3.30 16.10
N ARG A 41 -10.40 3.99 17.23
CA ARG A 41 -9.49 5.04 17.76
C ARG A 41 -8.06 4.54 17.90
N ASP A 42 -7.86 3.33 18.42
CA ASP A 42 -6.54 2.72 18.62
C ASP A 42 -5.78 2.43 17.30
N LEU A 43 -6.47 2.51 16.16
CA LEU A 43 -5.90 2.34 14.82
C LEU A 43 -5.58 3.67 14.14
N LEU A 44 -6.11 4.79 14.63
CA LEU A 44 -5.96 6.09 13.97
C LEU A 44 -4.56 6.67 14.19
N VAL A 45 -4.02 7.31 13.16
CA VAL A 45 -2.71 7.97 13.18
C VAL A 45 -2.85 9.41 12.66
N PRO A 46 -2.80 10.43 13.53
CA PRO A 46 -2.96 11.84 13.16
C PRO A 46 -1.65 12.40 12.57
N ALA A 47 -1.25 11.90 11.40
CA ALA A 47 0.00 12.28 10.74
C ALA A 47 -0.19 13.01 9.40
N GLY A 48 -1.42 13.05 8.87
CA GLY A 48 -1.75 13.76 7.65
C GLY A 48 -2.40 15.12 7.91
N GLU A 49 -3.30 15.51 7.02
CA GLU A 49 -4.09 16.75 7.07
C GLU A 49 -5.20 16.70 8.12
N LEU A 50 -5.70 15.50 8.43
CA LEU A 50 -6.78 15.32 9.39
C LEU A 50 -6.21 15.39 10.81
N ASP A 51 -6.44 16.51 11.48
CA ASP A 51 -6.00 16.71 12.86
C ASP A 51 -6.79 15.83 13.84
N THR A 52 -6.29 15.75 15.08
CA THR A 52 -6.94 14.95 16.12
C THR A 52 -8.37 15.41 16.43
N THR A 53 -8.66 16.71 16.27
CA THR A 53 -9.97 17.28 16.55
C THR A 53 -11.01 16.76 15.55
N LEU A 54 -10.66 16.78 14.27
CA LEU A 54 -11.52 16.29 13.19
C LEU A 54 -11.65 14.77 13.27
N LEU A 55 -10.57 14.03 13.53
CA LEU A 55 -10.65 12.57 13.72
C LEU A 55 -11.55 12.18 14.91
N ASP A 56 -11.45 12.89 16.04
CA ASP A 56 -12.30 12.67 17.20
C ASP A 56 -13.78 13.02 16.92
N ARG A 57 -14.03 14.08 16.15
CA ARG A 57 -15.37 14.41 15.65
C ARG A 57 -15.92 13.27 14.79
N LEU A 58 -15.14 12.78 13.82
CA LEU A 58 -15.55 11.72 12.90
C LEU A 58 -15.87 10.41 13.64
N LEU A 59 -15.08 10.04 14.65
CA LEU A 59 -15.36 8.88 15.52
C LEU A 59 -16.69 9.00 16.30
N GLY A 60 -17.17 10.22 16.51
CA GLY A 60 -18.43 10.50 17.19
C GLY A 60 -19.68 10.25 16.33
N LEU A 61 -19.53 10.19 15.01
CA LEU A 61 -20.62 10.07 14.04
C LEU A 61 -21.10 8.62 13.93
N THR A 62 -22.38 8.42 13.65
CA THR A 62 -23.01 7.09 13.66
C THR A 62 -23.40 6.60 12.28
N THR A 63 -23.33 7.46 11.26
CA THR A 63 -23.70 7.10 9.88
C THR A 63 -22.60 7.46 8.88
N CYS A 64 -22.52 6.73 7.76
CA CYS A 64 -21.63 7.10 6.66
C CYS A 64 -21.90 8.53 6.16
N GLY A 65 -23.18 8.92 6.04
CA GLY A 65 -23.56 10.22 5.50
C GLY A 65 -22.98 11.37 6.31
N GLU A 66 -23.16 11.33 7.62
CA GLU A 66 -22.58 12.32 8.54
C GLU A 66 -21.04 12.37 8.44
N ALA A 67 -20.40 11.20 8.39
CA ALA A 67 -18.94 11.11 8.28
C ALA A 67 -18.42 11.71 6.96
N LEU A 68 -19.14 11.49 5.86
CA LEU A 68 -18.82 12.07 4.56
C LEU A 68 -19.05 13.58 4.55
N GLU A 69 -20.17 14.08 5.08
CA GLU A 69 -20.44 15.52 5.19
C GLU A 69 -19.35 16.24 6.00
N ALA A 70 -18.88 15.63 7.09
CA ALA A 70 -17.80 16.17 7.91
C ALA A 70 -16.44 16.19 7.19
N LEU A 71 -16.29 15.48 6.08
CA LEU A 71 -15.08 15.42 5.25
C LEU A 71 -15.13 16.35 4.03
N GLN A 72 -16.16 17.19 3.84
CA GLN A 72 -16.32 18.05 2.65
C GLN A 72 -15.09 18.93 2.33
N ASP A 73 -14.36 19.36 3.36
CA ASP A 73 -13.18 20.23 3.22
C ASP A 73 -11.88 19.43 3.04
N TRP A 74 -11.94 18.09 3.11
CA TRP A 74 -10.78 17.24 2.91
C TRP A 74 -10.41 17.20 1.42
N ARG A 75 -9.12 17.33 1.12
CA ARG A 75 -8.61 17.39 -0.25
C ARG A 75 -9.07 16.23 -1.15
N LEU A 76 -9.21 15.02 -0.59
CA LEU A 76 -9.64 13.83 -1.33
C LEU A 76 -11.17 13.59 -1.28
N TYR A 77 -11.94 14.52 -0.73
CA TYR A 77 -13.41 14.44 -0.70
C TYR A 77 -14.08 14.23 -2.07
N PRO A 78 -13.60 14.82 -3.19
CA PRO A 78 -14.22 14.59 -4.50
C PRO A 78 -14.29 13.10 -4.88
N VAL A 79 -13.33 12.29 -4.39
CA VAL A 79 -13.36 10.83 -4.58
C VAL A 79 -14.49 10.18 -3.78
N LEU A 80 -14.88 10.75 -2.63
CA LEU A 80 -15.92 10.19 -1.76
C LEU A 80 -17.33 10.61 -2.15
N GLU A 81 -17.49 11.76 -2.81
CA GLU A 81 -18.79 12.34 -3.17
C GLU A 81 -19.67 11.35 -3.94
N GLU A 82 -19.08 10.64 -4.90
CA GLU A 82 -19.78 9.67 -5.75
C GLU A 82 -20.29 8.43 -4.99
N TYR A 83 -19.75 8.17 -3.78
CA TYR A 83 -20.03 6.96 -3.02
C TYR A 83 -21.01 7.15 -1.87
N TYR A 84 -21.53 8.37 -1.67
CA TYR A 84 -22.50 8.69 -0.61
C TYR A 84 -23.69 7.73 -0.58
N ARG A 85 -24.19 7.35 -1.76
CA ARG A 85 -25.40 6.52 -1.91
C ARG A 85 -25.16 5.03 -1.77
N ILE A 86 -23.92 4.58 -1.92
CA ILE A 86 -23.55 3.14 -1.97
C ILE A 86 -22.63 2.74 -0.81
N CYS A 87 -22.45 3.62 0.19
CA CYS A 87 -21.67 3.30 1.39
C CYS A 87 -22.29 2.11 2.13
N GLY A 88 -21.55 1.00 2.20
CA GLY A 88 -22.01 -0.25 2.81
C GLY A 88 -22.34 -1.37 1.82
N GLU A 89 -22.41 -1.09 0.52
CA GLU A 89 -22.50 -2.16 -0.48
C GLU A 89 -21.21 -2.99 -0.54
N ARG A 90 -21.35 -4.27 -0.88
CA ARG A 90 -20.22 -5.21 -0.91
C ARG A 90 -19.20 -4.76 -1.96
N GLY A 91 -17.94 -4.64 -1.57
CA GLY A 91 -16.84 -4.27 -2.47
C GLY A 91 -16.62 -2.77 -2.66
N VAL A 92 -17.56 -1.92 -2.23
CA VAL A 92 -17.45 -0.45 -2.41
C VAL A 92 -16.22 0.13 -1.71
N PHE A 93 -15.91 -0.31 -0.50
CA PHE A 93 -14.72 0.18 0.21
C PHE A 93 -13.40 -0.14 -0.49
N ALA A 94 -13.30 -1.22 -1.25
CA ALA A 94 -12.09 -1.52 -2.00
C ALA A 94 -11.91 -0.56 -3.18
N ARG A 95 -13.01 -0.21 -3.85
CA ARG A 95 -13.02 0.77 -4.95
C ARG A 95 -12.68 2.17 -4.44
N ILE A 96 -13.36 2.63 -3.40
CA ILE A 96 -13.08 3.93 -2.76
C ILE A 96 -11.61 4.03 -2.35
N GLU A 97 -11.11 3.03 -1.62
CA GLU A 97 -9.72 3.04 -1.15
C GLU A 97 -8.73 3.10 -2.32
N ASN A 98 -9.00 2.36 -3.41
CA ASN A 98 -8.16 2.39 -4.59
C ASN A 98 -8.15 3.77 -5.27
N GLU A 99 -9.31 4.39 -5.49
CA GLU A 99 -9.41 5.73 -6.09
C GLU A 99 -8.75 6.80 -5.21
N LEU A 100 -8.89 6.70 -3.88
CA LEU A 100 -8.21 7.59 -2.94
C LEU A 100 -6.69 7.48 -3.08
N TYR A 101 -6.16 6.26 -3.17
CA TYR A 101 -4.73 6.04 -3.38
C TYR A 101 -4.27 6.51 -4.77
N MET A 102 -5.07 6.32 -5.82
CA MET A 102 -4.78 6.86 -7.16
C MET A 102 -4.65 8.38 -7.14
N SER A 103 -5.62 9.08 -6.55
CA SER A 103 -5.58 10.53 -6.41
C SER A 103 -4.41 11.00 -5.54
N TYR A 104 -4.10 10.27 -4.47
CA TYR A 104 -2.95 10.54 -3.61
C TYR A 104 -1.61 10.43 -4.36
N TYR A 105 -1.38 9.33 -5.08
CA TYR A 105 -0.12 9.15 -5.82
C TYR A 105 -0.01 10.12 -6.99
N ALA A 106 -1.11 10.43 -7.68
CA ALA A 106 -1.13 11.44 -8.74
C ALA A 106 -0.68 12.81 -8.22
N GLY A 107 -1.31 13.30 -7.14
CA GLY A 107 -0.95 14.57 -6.52
C GLY A 107 0.48 14.61 -6.02
N LEU A 108 0.97 13.50 -5.41
CA LEU A 108 2.34 13.42 -4.94
C LEU A 108 3.36 13.41 -6.09
N LEU A 109 3.07 12.74 -7.22
CA LEU A 109 3.93 12.77 -8.40
C LEU A 109 3.96 14.15 -9.06
N ASP A 110 2.82 14.82 -9.16
CA ASP A 110 2.70 16.17 -9.75
C ASP A 110 3.48 17.21 -8.92
N LEU A 111 3.36 17.15 -7.59
CA LEU A 111 4.13 18.00 -6.69
C LEU A 111 5.63 17.85 -6.93
N VAL A 112 6.10 16.61 -7.03
CA VAL A 112 7.53 16.31 -7.16
C VAL A 112 8.03 16.65 -8.58
N ALA A 113 7.16 16.57 -9.60
CA ALA A 113 7.43 17.03 -10.96
C ALA A 113 7.48 18.57 -11.09
N SER A 114 6.75 19.31 -10.25
CA SER A 114 6.71 20.77 -10.26
C SER A 114 8.02 21.47 -9.82
N GLY A 115 8.98 20.70 -9.29
CA GLY A 115 10.34 21.14 -9.03
C GLY A 115 10.57 21.56 -7.57
N CYS A 116 11.25 20.71 -6.83
CA CYS A 116 11.69 20.95 -5.44
C CYS A 116 13.04 20.27 -5.18
N SER A 117 13.80 20.74 -4.19
CA SER A 117 15.14 20.20 -3.92
C SER A 117 15.06 18.81 -3.26
N GLY A 118 15.76 17.81 -3.80
CA GLY A 118 15.73 16.42 -3.31
C GLY A 118 14.51 15.59 -3.73
N CYS A 119 13.75 16.09 -4.71
CA CYS A 119 12.51 15.51 -5.21
C CYS A 119 12.73 14.33 -6.16
N ARG A 120 13.79 14.37 -6.97
CA ARG A 120 14.09 13.33 -7.96
C ARG A 120 14.26 11.95 -7.35
N GLU A 121 14.91 11.88 -6.19
CA GLU A 121 15.16 10.64 -5.46
C GLU A 121 13.88 10.07 -4.86
N LEU A 122 12.98 10.94 -4.38
CA LEU A 122 11.65 10.54 -3.92
C LEU A 122 10.81 9.96 -5.07
N ILE A 123 10.84 10.56 -6.27
CA ILE A 123 10.16 9.97 -7.45
C ILE A 123 10.60 8.53 -7.63
N ALA A 124 11.91 8.26 -7.65
CA ALA A 124 12.42 6.91 -7.89
C ALA A 124 11.85 5.89 -6.89
N TYR A 125 11.72 6.27 -5.62
CA TYR A 125 11.08 5.45 -4.60
C TYR A 125 9.57 5.29 -4.80
N LEU A 126 8.84 6.38 -5.04
CA LEU A 126 7.39 6.37 -5.24
C LEU A 126 6.97 5.49 -6.42
N ARG A 127 7.68 5.61 -7.55
CA ARG A 127 7.41 4.77 -8.73
C ARG A 127 7.55 3.28 -8.42
N PHE A 128 8.52 2.92 -7.57
CA PHE A 128 8.70 1.55 -7.10
C PHE A 128 7.61 1.10 -6.11
N GLU A 129 7.19 1.98 -5.20
CA GLU A 129 6.06 1.70 -4.31
C GLU A 129 4.76 1.47 -5.09
N ILE A 130 4.53 2.26 -6.14
CA ILE A 130 3.41 2.10 -7.07
C ILE A 130 3.48 0.73 -7.76
N ASP A 131 4.63 0.33 -8.32
CA ASP A 131 4.78 -0.96 -8.99
C ASP A 131 4.47 -2.15 -8.07
N ILE A 132 4.97 -2.13 -6.83
CA ILE A 132 4.65 -3.15 -5.82
C ILE A 132 3.14 -3.17 -5.52
N THR A 133 2.52 -1.99 -5.43
CA THR A 133 1.08 -1.87 -5.15
C THR A 133 0.26 -2.42 -6.31
N ASN A 134 0.59 -2.06 -7.54
CA ASN A 134 -0.07 -2.57 -8.75
C ASN A 134 0.08 -4.08 -8.89
N MET A 135 1.23 -4.66 -8.56
CA MET A 135 1.38 -6.12 -8.57
C MET A 135 0.51 -6.82 -7.52
N LYS A 136 0.40 -6.25 -6.31
CA LYS A 136 -0.53 -6.76 -5.30
C LYS A 136 -1.97 -6.65 -5.78
N ASN A 137 -2.34 -5.54 -6.39
CA ASN A 137 -3.66 -5.33 -6.97
C ASN A 137 -3.95 -6.34 -8.08
N LEU A 138 -3.01 -6.55 -9.00
CA LEU A 138 -3.08 -7.55 -10.06
C LEU A 138 -3.38 -8.93 -9.45
N LEU A 139 -2.57 -9.38 -8.49
CA LEU A 139 -2.75 -10.68 -7.82
C LEU A 139 -4.10 -10.81 -7.11
N ARG A 140 -4.62 -9.71 -6.54
CA ARG A 140 -5.94 -9.69 -5.90
C ARG A 140 -7.07 -9.83 -6.90
N LEU A 141 -6.98 -9.21 -8.08
CA LEU A 141 -8.02 -9.24 -9.11
C LEU A 141 -8.31 -10.67 -9.57
N ARG A 142 -7.27 -11.48 -9.80
CA ARG A 142 -7.46 -12.88 -10.21
C ARG A 142 -8.06 -13.76 -9.11
N CYS A 143 -7.96 -13.36 -7.84
CA CYS A 143 -8.51 -14.10 -6.72
C CYS A 143 -10.01 -13.85 -6.45
N GLY A 144 -10.66 -12.97 -7.21
CA GLY A 144 -12.11 -12.77 -7.14
C GLY A 144 -12.88 -13.89 -7.86
N GLU A 145 -14.04 -14.29 -7.32
CA GLU A 145 -14.93 -15.29 -7.94
C GLU A 145 -15.53 -14.80 -9.27
N GLU A 146 -15.60 -13.49 -9.47
CA GLU A 146 -16.06 -12.88 -10.71
C GLU A 146 -14.88 -12.71 -11.66
N ALA A 147 -14.99 -13.29 -12.86
CA ALA A 147 -14.05 -13.07 -13.95
C ALA A 147 -13.96 -11.56 -14.21
N CYS A 148 -12.91 -10.91 -13.69
CA CYS A 148 -12.76 -9.48 -13.84
C CYS A 148 -12.45 -9.17 -15.32
N ASP A 149 -13.13 -8.16 -15.85
CA ASP A 149 -12.92 -7.67 -17.20
C ASP A 149 -11.60 -6.87 -17.25
N ILE A 150 -11.03 -6.68 -18.45
CA ILE A 150 -9.86 -5.82 -18.66
C ILE A 150 -10.12 -4.40 -18.16
N THR A 151 -11.38 -3.95 -18.23
CA THR A 151 -11.84 -2.66 -17.69
C THR A 151 -11.59 -2.55 -16.19
N THR A 152 -11.62 -3.65 -15.44
CA THR A 152 -11.27 -3.68 -14.02
C THR A 152 -9.79 -3.38 -13.80
N ILE A 153 -8.88 -3.79 -14.69
CA ILE A 153 -7.45 -3.43 -14.58
C ILE A 153 -7.29 -1.93 -14.69
N ASP A 154 -7.91 -1.32 -15.69
CA ASP A 154 -7.79 0.11 -15.97
C ASP A 154 -8.29 0.96 -14.80
N GLN A 155 -9.30 0.45 -14.09
CA GLN A 155 -9.86 1.07 -12.88
C GLN A 155 -9.12 0.72 -11.58
N THR A 156 -8.12 -0.18 -11.61
CA THR A 156 -7.42 -0.65 -10.40
C THR A 156 -5.92 -0.30 -10.39
N MET A 157 -5.31 -0.07 -11.56
CA MET A 157 -3.87 0.21 -11.65
C MET A 157 -3.54 1.68 -11.44
N ILE A 158 -2.66 1.95 -10.47
CA ILE A 158 -2.16 3.28 -10.18
C ILE A 158 -1.15 3.70 -11.26
N SER A 159 -1.35 4.87 -11.86
CA SER A 159 -0.45 5.42 -12.87
C SER A 159 0.85 5.97 -12.27
N GLY A 160 1.89 6.09 -13.10
CA GLY A 160 3.16 6.71 -12.71
C GLY A 160 4.24 5.76 -12.18
N GLY A 161 3.99 4.45 -12.15
CA GLY A 161 5.00 3.44 -11.81
C GLY A 161 6.22 3.40 -12.75
N ARG A 162 7.17 2.50 -12.50
CA ARG A 162 8.25 2.19 -13.48
C ARG A 162 7.73 1.23 -14.53
N ILE A 163 6.78 0.37 -14.16
CA ILE A 163 6.17 -0.60 -15.06
C ILE A 163 4.97 0.04 -15.78
N PRO A 164 4.94 0.02 -17.12
CA PRO A 164 3.79 0.49 -17.89
C PRO A 164 2.53 -0.33 -17.57
N ILE A 165 1.36 0.33 -17.51
CA ILE A 165 0.06 -0.34 -17.29
C ILE A 165 -0.20 -1.42 -18.35
N ASP A 166 0.26 -1.22 -19.59
CA ASP A 166 0.16 -2.22 -20.66
C ASP A 166 0.88 -3.54 -20.33
N LEU A 167 1.95 -3.52 -19.53
CA LEU A 167 2.60 -4.74 -19.10
C LEU A 167 1.73 -5.49 -18.08
N PHE A 168 1.05 -4.79 -17.17
CA PHE A 168 0.08 -5.39 -16.25
C PHE A 168 -1.15 -5.93 -17.01
N ARG A 169 -1.63 -5.24 -18.05
CA ARG A 169 -2.69 -5.74 -18.94
C ARG A 169 -2.31 -7.05 -19.59
N ARG A 170 -1.11 -7.13 -20.18
CA ARG A 170 -0.59 -8.37 -20.78
C ARG A 170 -0.53 -9.50 -19.77
N LEU A 171 0.07 -9.27 -18.59
CA LEU A 171 0.14 -10.26 -17.52
C LEU A 171 -1.23 -10.80 -17.10
N TYR A 172 -2.25 -9.95 -17.08
CA TYR A 172 -3.61 -10.36 -16.74
C TYR A 172 -4.27 -11.20 -17.84
N SER A 173 -4.09 -10.80 -19.09
CA SER A 173 -4.71 -11.43 -20.27
C SER A 173 -4.06 -12.75 -20.68
N THR A 174 -2.88 -13.06 -20.15
CA THR A 174 -2.15 -14.27 -20.50
C THR A 174 -2.91 -15.55 -20.15
N GLY A 175 -2.95 -16.48 -21.10
CA GLY A 175 -3.54 -17.81 -20.94
C GLY A 175 -2.56 -18.94 -20.64
N THR A 176 -1.26 -18.75 -20.85
CA THR A 176 -0.22 -19.80 -20.70
C THR A 176 0.90 -19.39 -19.76
N GLU A 177 1.57 -20.39 -19.19
CA GLU A 177 2.67 -20.20 -18.25
C GLU A 177 3.88 -19.51 -18.90
N GLU A 178 4.19 -19.88 -20.14
CA GLU A 178 5.37 -19.39 -20.85
C GLU A 178 5.24 -17.91 -21.20
N GLU A 179 4.08 -17.48 -21.67
CA GLU A 179 3.80 -16.08 -21.96
C GLU A 179 3.80 -15.25 -20.66
N PHE A 180 3.27 -15.81 -19.56
CA PHE A 180 3.20 -15.09 -18.29
C PHE A 180 4.61 -14.90 -17.75
N THR A 181 5.39 -15.97 -17.73
CA THR A 181 6.78 -15.99 -17.25
C THR A 181 7.63 -15.02 -18.05
N SER A 182 7.60 -15.09 -19.38
CA SER A 182 8.37 -14.18 -20.23
C SER A 182 7.97 -12.71 -20.07
N THR A 183 6.69 -12.42 -19.82
CA THR A 183 6.20 -11.06 -19.56
C THR A 183 6.59 -10.59 -18.15
N PHE A 184 6.49 -11.46 -17.15
CA PHE A 184 6.81 -11.13 -15.75
C PHE A 184 8.31 -10.90 -15.55
N LEU A 185 9.16 -11.66 -16.22
CA LEU A 185 10.61 -11.49 -16.20
C LEU A 185 11.09 -10.15 -16.80
N GLN A 186 10.26 -9.48 -17.61
CA GLN A 186 10.54 -8.12 -18.09
C GLN A 186 10.32 -7.05 -17.01
N THR A 187 9.70 -7.41 -15.88
CA THR A 187 9.43 -6.47 -14.78
C THR A 187 10.62 -6.36 -13.83
N ASP A 188 10.82 -5.17 -13.28
CA ASP A 188 11.74 -4.96 -12.14
C ASP A 188 11.26 -5.66 -10.84
N ILE A 189 10.05 -6.22 -10.84
CA ILE A 189 9.46 -6.93 -9.70
C ILE A 189 9.97 -8.36 -9.60
N ALA A 190 10.23 -9.04 -10.71
CA ALA A 190 10.73 -10.40 -10.72
C ALA A 190 12.00 -10.58 -9.85
N PRO A 191 13.07 -9.78 -10.02
CA PRO A 191 14.27 -9.91 -9.17
C PRO A 191 14.01 -9.52 -7.70
N VAL A 192 13.09 -8.58 -7.45
CA VAL A 192 12.69 -8.17 -6.09
C VAL A 192 11.98 -9.30 -5.36
N LEU A 193 11.06 -9.98 -6.05
CA LEU A 193 10.34 -11.12 -5.53
C LEU A 193 11.27 -12.32 -5.33
N ALA A 194 12.14 -12.60 -6.30
CA ALA A 194 13.15 -13.66 -6.20
C ALA A 194 14.01 -13.48 -4.95
N ARG A 195 14.56 -12.27 -4.75
CA ARG A 195 15.34 -11.94 -3.55
C ARG A 195 14.52 -12.10 -2.27
N ALA A 196 13.28 -11.61 -2.26
CA ALA A 196 12.39 -11.70 -1.11
C ALA A 196 12.15 -13.16 -0.71
N VAL A 197 11.83 -14.03 -1.67
CA VAL A 197 11.54 -15.45 -1.45
C VAL A 197 12.82 -16.24 -1.09
N ARG A 198 13.94 -15.97 -1.78
CA ARG A 198 15.27 -16.54 -1.49
C ARG A 198 15.63 -16.39 -0.02
N GLU A 199 15.49 -15.18 0.52
CA GLU A 199 15.82 -14.90 1.91
C GLU A 199 14.81 -15.49 2.89
N LEU A 200 13.52 -15.48 2.54
CA LEU A 200 12.47 -16.06 3.35
C LEU A 200 12.64 -17.58 3.49
N ARG A 201 12.93 -18.27 2.38
CA ARG A 201 13.08 -19.73 2.31
C ARG A 201 14.49 -20.22 2.63
N GLN A 202 15.46 -19.30 2.78
CA GLN A 202 16.89 -19.61 2.90
C GLN A 202 17.40 -20.47 1.73
N ASP A 203 16.88 -20.21 0.53
CA ASP A 203 17.16 -20.96 -0.68
C ASP A 203 17.98 -20.12 -1.66
N PRO A 204 19.33 -20.19 -1.62
CA PRO A 204 20.20 -19.35 -2.45
C PRO A 204 20.01 -19.59 -3.95
N GLY A 205 19.43 -20.72 -4.36
CA GLY A 205 19.17 -21.06 -5.76
C GLY A 205 17.94 -20.38 -6.35
N PHE A 206 17.04 -19.84 -5.52
CA PHE A 206 15.77 -19.28 -5.97
C PHE A 206 15.97 -18.08 -6.92
N SER A 207 15.65 -18.28 -8.20
CA SER A 207 15.87 -17.38 -9.33
C SER A 207 14.66 -16.49 -9.63
N SER A 208 14.77 -15.62 -10.64
CA SER A 208 13.64 -14.80 -11.09
C SER A 208 12.62 -15.64 -11.86
N GLU A 209 13.08 -16.69 -12.51
CA GLU A 209 12.28 -17.70 -13.18
C GLU A 209 11.43 -18.47 -12.17
N ASP A 210 12.03 -18.93 -11.06
CA ASP A 210 11.29 -19.59 -9.96
C ASP A 210 10.26 -18.63 -9.33
N ALA A 211 10.58 -17.34 -9.27
CA ALA A 211 9.64 -16.32 -8.79
C ALA A 211 8.45 -16.15 -9.74
N ALA A 212 8.69 -16.17 -11.06
CA ALA A 212 7.64 -16.09 -12.07
C ALA A 212 6.74 -17.32 -12.03
N GLU A 213 7.32 -18.52 -11.94
CA GLU A 213 6.59 -19.78 -11.78
C GLU A 213 5.74 -19.76 -10.51
N LEU A 214 6.30 -19.33 -9.38
CA LEU A 214 5.56 -19.21 -8.12
C LEU A 214 4.34 -18.28 -8.24
N VAL A 215 4.49 -17.14 -8.93
CA VAL A 215 3.38 -16.20 -9.15
C VAL A 215 2.34 -16.84 -10.06
N TRP A 216 2.76 -17.46 -11.16
CA TRP A 216 1.88 -18.13 -12.11
C TRP A 216 1.07 -19.25 -11.45
N GLN A 217 1.70 -20.15 -10.72
CA GLN A 217 1.02 -21.26 -10.04
C GLN A 217 -0.10 -20.75 -9.12
N ARG A 218 0.18 -19.69 -8.35
CA ARG A 218 -0.84 -19.08 -7.48
C ARG A 218 -1.93 -18.36 -8.27
N TRP A 219 -1.54 -17.64 -9.31
CA TRP A 219 -2.45 -16.95 -10.22
C TRP A 219 -3.44 -17.90 -10.87
N HIS A 220 -2.93 -18.98 -11.45
CA HIS A 220 -3.70 -20.01 -12.14
C HIS A 220 -4.65 -20.75 -11.19
N GLN A 221 -4.24 -20.95 -9.94
CA GLN A 221 -5.06 -21.57 -8.90
C GLN A 221 -5.99 -20.58 -8.16
N HIS A 222 -6.08 -19.32 -8.59
CA HIS A 222 -6.89 -18.27 -7.95
C HIS A 222 -6.56 -18.08 -6.46
N LEU A 223 -5.29 -18.29 -6.08
CA LEU A 223 -4.83 -18.21 -4.70
C LEU A 223 -4.28 -16.83 -4.37
N ARG A 224 -4.72 -16.28 -3.23
CA ARG A 224 -4.17 -15.02 -2.70
C ARG A 224 -2.67 -15.12 -2.47
N PRO A 225 -1.90 -14.01 -2.56
CA PRO A 225 -0.51 -14.00 -2.13
C PRO A 225 -0.37 -14.56 -0.71
N VAL A 226 0.65 -15.39 -0.48
CA VAL A 226 0.94 -15.86 0.88
C VAL A 226 1.42 -14.65 1.68
N HIS A 227 0.88 -14.47 2.90
CA HIS A 227 1.24 -13.36 3.77
C HIS A 227 2.76 -13.21 3.93
N GLU A 228 3.49 -14.32 4.07
CA GLU A 228 4.95 -14.34 4.17
C GLU A 228 5.65 -13.70 2.96
N ILE A 229 5.12 -13.91 1.76
CA ILE A 229 5.63 -13.32 0.53
C ILE A 229 5.34 -11.82 0.52
N GLU A 230 4.14 -11.40 0.93
CA GLU A 230 3.82 -9.97 1.06
C GLU A 230 4.75 -9.28 2.07
N MET A 231 5.06 -9.94 3.18
CA MET A 231 6.01 -9.46 4.18
C MET A 231 7.43 -9.42 3.63
N ALA A 232 7.86 -10.45 2.89
CA ALA A 232 9.18 -10.48 2.28
C ALA A 232 9.36 -9.35 1.23
N ILE A 233 8.35 -9.11 0.37
CA ILE A 233 8.34 -7.97 -0.56
C ILE A 233 8.42 -6.65 0.22
N THR A 234 7.69 -6.54 1.33
CA THR A 234 7.71 -5.36 2.19
C THR A 234 9.10 -5.13 2.78
N ARG A 235 9.78 -6.18 3.26
CA ARG A 235 11.17 -6.11 3.75
C ARG A 235 12.10 -5.62 2.64
N THR A 236 12.01 -6.18 1.44
CA THR A 236 12.84 -5.72 0.30
C THR A 236 12.58 -4.26 -0.02
N ARG A 237 11.33 -3.81 -0.04
CA ARG A 237 10.97 -2.40 -0.25
C ARG A 237 11.59 -1.48 0.80
N LEU A 238 11.54 -1.85 2.08
CA LEU A 238 12.14 -1.05 3.16
C LEU A 238 13.66 -0.98 3.05
N ARG A 239 14.32 -2.04 2.59
CA ARG A 239 15.77 -2.01 2.36
C ARG A 239 16.16 -1.13 1.17
N GLU A 240 15.37 -1.14 0.10
CA GLU A 240 15.58 -0.22 -1.02
C GLU A 240 15.42 1.24 -0.56
N LEU A 241 14.38 1.53 0.23
CA LEU A 241 14.20 2.85 0.85
C LEU A 241 15.40 3.25 1.71
N GLU A 242 15.92 2.33 2.52
CA GLU A 242 17.10 2.59 3.36
C GLU A 242 18.39 2.76 2.54
N ALA A 243 18.57 1.98 1.47
CA ALA A 243 19.70 2.13 0.58
C ALA A 243 19.67 3.50 -0.12
N LEU A 244 18.49 3.92 -0.59
CA LEU A 244 18.30 5.24 -1.19
C LEU A 244 18.52 6.37 -0.17
N SER A 245 18.00 6.24 1.06
CA SER A 245 18.21 7.28 2.09
C SER A 245 19.68 7.44 2.48
N ARG A 246 20.45 6.34 2.58
CA ARG A 246 21.89 6.39 2.82
C ARG A 246 22.66 7.04 1.66
N ARG A 247 22.24 6.80 0.41
CA ARG A 247 22.84 7.43 -0.78
C ARG A 247 22.52 8.93 -0.87
N HIS A 248 21.37 9.33 -0.36
CA HIS A 248 20.85 10.70 -0.44
C HIS A 248 20.50 11.25 0.95
N PRO A 249 21.49 11.43 1.86
CA PRO A 249 21.25 11.72 3.27
C PRO A 249 20.57 13.08 3.53
N PHE A 250 20.70 14.04 2.60
CA PHE A 250 20.09 15.36 2.66
C PHE A 250 18.71 15.46 1.98
N SER A 251 18.15 14.32 1.56
CA SER A 251 16.81 14.27 0.98
C SER A 251 15.75 13.91 2.04
N VAL A 252 14.47 14.11 1.70
CA VAL A 252 13.32 13.69 2.53
C VAL A 252 13.29 12.17 2.79
N LEU A 253 13.99 11.38 1.97
CA LEU A 253 14.08 9.93 2.12
C LEU A 253 14.61 9.50 3.49
N THR A 254 15.48 10.29 4.12
CA THR A 254 15.98 9.98 5.47
C THR A 254 14.84 9.99 6.49
N MET A 255 13.97 10.99 6.43
CA MET A 255 12.77 11.06 7.27
C MET A 255 11.79 9.94 6.94
N ILE A 256 11.51 9.71 5.66
CA ILE A 256 10.57 8.67 5.23
C ILE A 256 11.07 7.27 5.64
N ALA A 257 12.35 6.97 5.45
CA ALA A 257 12.98 5.72 5.88
C ALA A 257 12.84 5.50 7.39
N TYR A 258 13.07 6.54 8.20
CA TYR A 258 12.89 6.47 9.65
C TYR A 258 11.42 6.18 10.01
N LEU A 259 10.48 6.94 9.44
CA LEU A 259 9.05 6.82 9.75
C LEU A 259 8.48 5.47 9.32
N GLU A 260 8.83 4.99 8.13
CA GLU A 260 8.45 3.66 7.65
C GLU A 260 9.00 2.56 8.57
N ARG A 261 10.26 2.66 9.01
CA ARG A 261 10.82 1.71 9.97
C ARG A 261 10.12 1.76 11.32
N LYS A 262 9.84 2.94 11.84
CA LYS A 262 9.10 3.07 13.10
C LYS A 262 7.69 2.51 13.00
N ARG A 263 7.01 2.69 11.86
CA ARG A 263 5.72 2.04 11.59
C ARG A 263 5.83 0.52 11.72
N TYR A 264 6.80 -0.09 11.05
CA TYR A 264 6.96 -1.56 11.09
C TYR A 264 7.49 -2.07 12.43
N GLU A 265 8.31 -1.29 13.15
CA GLU A 265 8.73 -1.61 14.52
C GLU A 265 7.50 -1.74 15.44
N VAL A 266 6.59 -0.76 15.41
CA VAL A 266 5.35 -0.81 16.19
C VAL A 266 4.43 -1.95 15.73
N ALA A 267 4.32 -2.17 14.41
CA ALA A 267 3.55 -3.29 13.87
C ALA A 267 4.09 -4.65 14.33
N ASN A 268 5.42 -4.82 14.36
CA ASN A 268 6.09 -6.03 14.84
C ASN A 268 5.84 -6.25 16.34
N LEU A 269 5.98 -5.21 17.16
CA LEU A 269 5.69 -5.29 18.60
C LEU A 269 4.25 -5.72 18.85
N ARG A 270 3.30 -5.16 18.09
CA ARG A 270 1.88 -5.54 18.15
C ARG A 270 1.67 -6.99 17.70
N ALA A 271 2.31 -7.42 16.62
CA ALA A 271 2.24 -8.80 16.13
C ALA A 271 2.79 -9.79 17.16
N ILE A 272 3.90 -9.47 17.83
CA ILE A 272 4.49 -10.28 18.91
C ILE A 272 3.55 -10.34 20.11
N ALA A 273 3.04 -9.19 20.57
CA ALA A 273 2.15 -9.12 21.73
C ALA A 273 0.87 -9.93 21.50
N ARG A 274 0.23 -9.74 20.34
CA ARG A 274 -0.96 -10.51 19.94
C ARG A 274 -0.64 -11.99 19.79
N GLY A 275 0.44 -12.33 19.08
CA GLY A 275 0.84 -13.71 18.88
C GLY A 275 1.07 -14.46 20.19
N LYS A 276 1.72 -13.82 21.17
CA LYS A 276 1.89 -14.37 22.52
C LYS A 276 0.55 -14.48 23.28
N ALA A 277 -0.31 -13.48 23.20
CA ALA A 277 -1.63 -13.51 23.85
C ALA A 277 -2.52 -14.66 23.33
N PHE A 278 -2.40 -14.99 22.03
CA PHE A 278 -3.10 -16.11 21.40
C PHE A 278 -2.35 -17.46 21.50
N GLY A 279 -1.22 -17.52 22.23
CA GLY A 279 -0.45 -18.76 22.40
C GLY A 279 0.20 -19.30 21.11
N LEU A 280 0.45 -18.44 20.12
CA LEU A 280 1.10 -18.86 18.88
C LEU A 280 2.57 -19.24 19.11
N PRO A 281 3.07 -20.30 18.47
CA PRO A 281 4.48 -20.68 18.58
C PRO A 281 5.38 -19.59 17.96
N PRO A 282 6.61 -19.37 18.48
CA PRO A 282 7.50 -18.31 17.99
C PRO A 282 7.75 -18.34 16.48
N GLY A 283 7.93 -19.54 15.90
CA GLY A 283 8.14 -19.69 14.46
C GLY A 283 6.98 -19.14 13.62
N ARG A 284 5.74 -19.27 14.10
CA ARG A 284 4.56 -18.70 13.43
C ARG A 284 4.48 -17.19 13.61
N ILE A 285 4.87 -16.65 14.76
CA ILE A 285 4.93 -15.19 14.98
C ILE A 285 5.99 -14.55 14.06
N TRP A 286 7.14 -15.19 13.89
CA TRP A 286 8.24 -14.72 13.03
C TRP A 286 7.82 -14.46 11.57
N GLN A 287 6.84 -15.20 11.07
CA GLN A 287 6.30 -15.03 9.72
C GLN A 287 5.56 -13.70 9.51
N TYR A 288 5.09 -13.05 10.59
CA TYR A 288 4.35 -11.77 10.55
C TYR A 288 5.23 -10.54 10.83
N ILE A 289 6.53 -10.73 11.06
CA ILE A 289 7.46 -9.66 11.44
C ILE A 289 8.15 -9.11 10.19
N VAL A 290 8.23 -7.79 10.07
CA VAL A 290 9.01 -7.09 9.04
C VAL A 290 10.27 -6.50 9.69
N LEU A 291 11.39 -7.21 9.59
CA LEU A 291 12.70 -6.76 10.09
C LEU A 291 13.36 -5.76 9.13
#